data_AF-A0A8T0FDS6-F1
#
_entry.id   AF-A0A8T0FDS6-F1
#
_cell.length_a   1.000
_cell.length_b   1.000
_cell.length_c   1.000
_cell.angle_alpha   90.00
_cell.angle_beta   90.00
_cell.angle_gamma   90.00
#
_symmetry.space_group_name_H-M   'P 1'
#
loop_
_entity.id
_entity.type
_entity.pdbx_description
1 polymer ?
#
loop_
_entity_poly.entity_id
_entity_poly.type
_entity_poly.pdbx_seq_one_letter_code
_entity_poly.pdbx_strand_id
1 'polypeptide(L)'
;MYGISKVLLSQNFSFDQHAFHVSVLNGNKAAAKHFYQKLTSEERVISLSRAVDAVLSNEGRNLPRMHSDFPKETLPDVLCYLLSLMSPKQQMQVLKERPPAILRCFAAWPWQDIFVEISKVIMTFIREEMTFLQR
;
A
#
# COMPACT_ATOMS: atom_id res chain seq x y z
N MET A 1 8.71 7.56 19.83
CA MET A 1 8.19 6.17 19.83
C MET A 1 6.66 6.14 20.12
N TYR A 2 5.83 6.99 19.48
CA TYR A 2 4.43 7.19 19.93
C TYR A 2 3.34 7.25 18.84
N GLY A 3 3.68 7.08 17.55
CA GLY A 3 2.71 7.30 16.46
C GLY A 3 1.94 6.05 15.99
N ILE A 4 2.63 4.92 15.81
CA ILE A 4 2.08 3.74 15.10
C ILE A 4 1.22 2.89 16.03
N SER A 5 1.62 2.82 17.30
CA SER A 5 0.88 2.13 18.36
C SER A 5 -0.57 2.65 18.44
N LYS A 6 -0.82 3.95 18.29
CA LYS A 6 -2.18 4.51 18.43
C LYS A 6 -3.12 4.17 17.27
N VAL A 7 -2.60 3.96 16.06
CA VAL A 7 -3.42 3.60 14.88
C VAL A 7 -3.71 2.09 14.85
N LEU A 8 -2.79 1.26 15.33
CA LEU A 8 -2.99 -0.20 15.42
C LEU A 8 -3.75 -0.64 16.68
N LEU A 9 -3.72 0.14 17.78
CA LEU A 9 -4.38 -0.21 19.04
C LEU A 9 -5.85 0.23 19.15
N SER A 10 -6.41 0.92 18.17
CA SER A 10 -7.81 1.39 18.25
C SER A 10 -8.85 0.33 17.84
N GLN A 11 -8.42 -0.86 17.39
CA GLN A 11 -9.30 -1.99 17.10
C GLN A 11 -8.64 -3.31 17.51
N ASN A 12 -9.45 -4.26 18.00
CA ASN A 12 -9.03 -5.63 18.30
C ASN A 12 -8.71 -6.37 17.00
N PHE A 13 -7.50 -6.21 16.48
CA PHE A 13 -7.00 -7.05 15.39
C PHE A 13 -6.72 -8.45 15.91
N SER A 14 -7.08 -9.46 15.11
CA SER A 14 -6.58 -10.81 15.34
C SER A 14 -5.05 -10.84 15.16
N PHE A 15 -4.41 -11.87 15.72
CA PHE A 15 -2.96 -12.04 15.60
C PHE A 15 -2.52 -12.04 14.12
N ASP A 16 -3.27 -12.72 13.25
CA ASP A 16 -2.95 -12.80 11.83
C ASP A 16 -3.12 -11.45 11.11
N GLN A 17 -4.11 -10.62 11.49
CA GLN A 17 -4.23 -9.25 10.96
C GLN A 17 -3.04 -8.39 11.37
N HIS A 18 -2.63 -8.46 12.64
CA HIS A 18 -1.47 -7.73 13.11
C HIS A 18 -0.19 -8.16 12.39
N ALA A 19 0.05 -9.46 12.28
CA ALA A 19 1.19 -10.03 11.59
C ALA A 19 1.21 -9.68 10.10
N PHE A 20 0.05 -9.66 9.44
CA PHE A 20 -0.10 -9.18 8.07
C PHE A 20 0.33 -7.71 7.92
N HIS A 21 -0.20 -6.81 8.76
CA HIS A 21 0.13 -5.39 8.69
C HIS A 21 1.62 -5.12 8.96
N VAL A 22 2.22 -5.78 9.94
CA VAL A 22 3.65 -5.67 10.23
C VAL A 22 4.48 -6.17 9.05
N SER A 23 4.09 -7.29 8.43
CA SER A 23 4.79 -7.84 7.25
C SER A 23 4.76 -6.87 6.07
N VAL A 24 3.60 -6.26 5.81
CA VAL A 24 3.41 -5.24 4.77
C VAL A 24 4.31 -4.03 5.02
N LEU A 25 4.33 -3.51 6.26
CA LEU A 25 5.15 -2.35 6.62
C LEU A 25 6.65 -2.59 6.52
N ASN A 26 7.09 -3.84 6.72
CA ASN A 26 8.48 -4.24 6.58
C ASN A 26 8.87 -4.57 5.13
N GLY A 27 7.94 -4.48 4.18
CA GLY A 27 8.20 -4.80 2.78
C GLY A 27 8.26 -6.29 2.48
N ASN A 28 7.86 -7.18 3.41
CA ASN A 28 7.94 -8.63 3.23
C ASN A 28 6.65 -9.18 2.61
N LYS A 29 6.65 -9.32 1.28
CA LYS A 29 5.56 -9.88 0.47
C LYS A 29 5.28 -11.33 0.80
N ALA A 30 6.31 -12.15 1.03
CA ALA A 30 6.13 -13.57 1.34
C ALA A 30 5.34 -13.76 2.66
N ALA A 31 5.76 -13.06 3.72
CA ALA A 31 5.06 -13.08 5.01
C ALA A 31 3.68 -12.43 4.90
N ALA A 32 3.55 -11.31 4.20
CA ALA A 32 2.25 -10.68 3.95
C ALA A 32 1.29 -11.64 3.25
N LYS A 33 1.76 -12.37 2.23
CA LYS A 33 0.96 -13.38 1.54
C LYS A 33 0.52 -14.51 2.46
N HIS A 34 1.44 -15.03 3.28
CA HIS A 34 1.16 -16.10 4.24
C HIS A 34 0.08 -15.71 5.25
N PHE A 35 0.22 -14.54 5.91
CA PHE A 35 -0.76 -14.10 6.90
C PHE A 35 -2.08 -13.68 6.25
N TYR A 36 -2.06 -13.10 5.05
CA TYR A 36 -3.29 -12.74 4.33
C TYR A 36 -4.18 -13.95 4.04
N GLN A 37 -3.58 -15.11 3.71
CA GLN A 37 -4.32 -16.35 3.47
C GLN A 37 -5.06 -16.86 4.71
N LYS A 38 -4.56 -16.55 5.91
CA LYS A 38 -5.17 -16.95 7.19
C LYS A 38 -6.32 -16.05 7.62
N LEU A 39 -6.43 -14.86 7.03
CA LEU A 39 -7.52 -13.93 7.33
C LEU A 39 -8.86 -14.45 6.81
N THR A 40 -9.92 -14.20 7.59
CA THR A 40 -11.31 -14.39 7.15
C THR A 40 -11.69 -13.38 6.07
N SER A 41 -12.75 -13.67 5.31
CA SER A 41 -13.21 -12.79 4.22
C SER A 41 -13.53 -11.36 4.70
N GLU A 42 -14.07 -11.21 5.90
CA GLU A 42 -14.39 -9.91 6.51
C GLU A 42 -13.11 -9.14 6.88
N GLU A 43 -12.17 -9.81 7.56
CA GLU A 43 -10.88 -9.22 7.94
C GLU A 43 -10.08 -8.77 6.71
N ARG A 44 -10.12 -9.55 5.62
CA ARG A 44 -9.40 -9.24 4.38
C ARG A 44 -9.79 -7.90 3.80
N VAL A 45 -11.08 -7.56 3.77
CA VAL A 45 -11.54 -6.28 3.17
C VAL A 45 -11.01 -5.10 3.98
N ILE A 46 -11.12 -5.16 5.30
CA ILE A 46 -10.67 -4.07 6.19
C ILE A 46 -9.14 -3.96 6.21
N SER A 47 -8.46 -5.10 6.31
CA SER A 47 -7.00 -5.15 6.36
C SER A 47 -6.35 -4.74 5.05
N LEU A 48 -6.96 -5.03 3.90
CA LEU A 48 -6.38 -4.71 2.60
C LEU A 48 -6.33 -3.19 2.35
N SER A 49 -7.43 -2.46 2.54
CA SER A 49 -7.44 -1.01 2.37
C SER A 49 -6.49 -0.32 3.34
N ARG A 50 -6.48 -0.74 4.61
CA ARG A 50 -5.56 -0.21 5.63
C ARG A 50 -4.09 -0.51 5.32
N ALA A 51 -3.79 -1.68 4.78
CA ALA A 51 -2.43 -2.05 4.38
C ALA A 51 -1.92 -1.14 3.26
N VAL A 52 -2.74 -0.87 2.25
CA VAL A 52 -2.39 0.07 1.18
C VAL A 52 -2.20 1.48 1.71
N ASP A 53 -3.13 1.98 2.54
CA ASP A 53 -2.99 3.28 3.18
C ASP A 53 -1.72 3.39 4.02
N ALA A 54 -1.38 2.33 4.75
CA ALA A 54 -0.18 2.29 5.59
C ALA A 54 1.09 2.34 4.74
N VAL A 55 1.17 1.58 3.65
CA VAL A 55 2.29 1.60 2.70
C VAL A 55 2.46 3.00 2.11
N LEU A 56 1.39 3.59 1.60
CA LEU A 56 1.41 4.90 0.94
C LEU A 56 1.65 6.07 1.92
N SER A 57 1.24 5.93 3.18
CA SER A 57 1.47 6.95 4.22
C SER A 57 2.85 6.86 4.86
N ASN A 58 3.52 5.72 4.73
CA ASN A 58 4.83 5.46 5.32
C ASN A 58 5.99 5.74 4.35
N GLU A 59 5.71 5.85 3.05
CA GLU A 59 6.74 6.13 2.06
C GLU A 59 7.22 7.60 2.15
N GLY A 60 8.33 7.78 2.86
CA GLY A 60 8.94 9.08 3.17
C GLY A 60 9.19 9.30 4.66
N ARG A 61 8.66 8.43 5.55
CA ARG A 61 9.05 8.41 6.96
C ARG A 61 10.14 7.35 7.12
N ASN A 62 11.34 7.81 7.48
CA ASN A 62 12.38 6.96 8.07
C ASN A 62 11.87 6.45 9.43
N LEU A 63 10.88 5.56 9.44
CA LEU A 63 10.70 4.71 10.60
C LEU A 63 11.97 3.88 10.75
N PRO A 64 12.42 3.60 11.98
CA PRO A 64 13.36 2.51 12.16
C PRO A 64 12.70 1.32 11.49
N ARG A 65 13.27 0.80 10.39
CA ARG A 65 12.93 -0.53 9.91
C ARG A 65 12.98 -1.37 11.18
N MET A 66 11.85 -1.93 11.62
CA MET A 66 11.91 -2.82 12.75
C MET A 66 12.98 -3.84 12.38
N HIS A 67 14.01 -3.97 13.23
CA HIS A 67 15.10 -4.91 13.07
C HIS A 67 14.48 -6.30 13.07
N SER A 68 13.96 -6.68 11.92
CA SER A 68 13.37 -7.96 11.66
C SER A 68 14.33 -8.60 10.67
N ASP A 69 14.69 -9.85 10.94
CA ASP A 69 15.66 -10.61 10.17
C ASP A 69 15.12 -11.02 8.78
N PHE A 70 14.08 -10.33 8.30
CA PHE A 70 13.47 -10.61 7.02
C PHE A 70 14.36 -10.13 5.87
N PRO A 71 14.37 -10.86 4.74
CA PRO A 71 14.98 -10.37 3.52
C PRO A 71 14.44 -8.98 3.19
N LYS A 72 15.32 -8.07 2.78
CA LYS A 72 14.96 -6.72 2.34
C LYS A 72 14.21 -6.80 0.99
N GLU A 73 12.97 -7.23 1.01
CA GLU A 73 12.06 -7.08 -0.12
C GLU A 73 11.64 -5.61 -0.25
N THR A 74 11.23 -5.21 -1.45
CA THR A 74 11.00 -3.80 -1.78
C THR A 74 9.53 -3.42 -1.57
N LEU A 75 9.29 -2.22 -1.06
CA LEU A 75 7.94 -1.67 -0.89
C LEU A 75 7.07 -1.77 -2.18
N PRO A 76 7.63 -1.58 -3.39
CA PRO A 76 6.92 -1.81 -4.65
C PRO A 76 6.39 -3.22 -4.84
N ASP A 77 7.15 -4.26 -4.46
CA ASP A 77 6.71 -5.65 -4.56
C ASP A 77 5.47 -5.91 -3.71
N VAL A 78 5.46 -5.36 -2.50
CA VAL A 78 4.32 -5.43 -1.58
C VAL A 78 3.15 -4.63 -2.13
N LEU A 79 3.37 -3.41 -2.63
CA LEU A 79 2.30 -2.59 -3.20
C LEU A 79 1.65 -3.29 -4.41
N CYS A 80 2.44 -3.84 -5.33
CA CYS A 80 1.96 -4.65 -6.46
C CYS A 80 1.13 -5.85 -5.98
N TYR A 81 1.60 -6.55 -4.94
CA TYR A 81 0.84 -7.63 -4.34
C TYR A 81 -0.51 -7.16 -3.77
N LEU A 82 -0.53 -6.09 -2.97
CA LEU A 82 -1.76 -5.55 -2.40
C LEU A 82 -2.75 -5.10 -3.49
N LEU A 83 -2.27 -4.41 -4.52
CA LEU A 83 -3.10 -4.02 -5.66
C LEU A 83 -3.68 -5.24 -6.38
N SER A 84 -2.90 -6.33 -6.54
CA SER A 84 -3.38 -7.56 -7.17
C SER A 84 -4.52 -8.25 -6.40
N LEU A 85 -4.67 -7.97 -5.10
CA LEU A 85 -5.78 -8.47 -4.28
C LEU A 85 -7.04 -7.60 -4.38
N MET A 86 -6.94 -6.39 -4.93
CA MET A 86 -8.03 -5.44 -5.06
C MET A 86 -8.80 -5.62 -6.37
N SER A 87 -10.10 -5.32 -6.34
CA SER A 87 -10.88 -5.17 -7.57
C SER A 87 -10.38 -3.98 -8.40
N PRO A 88 -10.61 -3.96 -9.73
CA PRO A 88 -10.21 -2.84 -10.58
C PRO A 88 -10.75 -1.48 -10.09
N LYS A 89 -11.97 -1.46 -9.53
CA LYS A 89 -12.58 -0.26 -8.96
C LYS A 89 -11.82 0.26 -7.74
N GLN A 90 -11.37 -0.64 -6.85
CA GLN A 90 -10.57 -0.28 -5.68
C GLN A 90 -9.17 0.20 -6.08
N GLN A 91 -8.52 -0.49 -7.03
CA GLN A 91 -7.22 -0.04 -7.56
C GLN A 91 -7.32 1.38 -8.13
N MET A 92 -8.36 1.63 -8.93
CA MET A 92 -8.64 2.94 -9.52
C MET A 92 -8.84 4.02 -8.46
N GLN A 93 -9.56 3.71 -7.39
CA GLN A 93 -9.78 4.64 -6.27
C GLN A 93 -8.46 4.99 -5.58
N VAL A 94 -7.62 3.99 -5.28
CA VAL A 94 -6.29 4.21 -4.68
C VAL A 94 -5.42 5.11 -5.57
N LEU A 95 -5.40 4.85 -6.88
CA LEU A 95 -4.64 5.64 -7.86
C LEU A 95 -5.07 7.12 -7.87
N LYS A 96 -6.37 7.39 -7.74
CA LYS A 96 -6.93 8.75 -7.72
C LYS A 96 -6.68 9.48 -6.41
N GLU A 97 -6.79 8.78 -5.28
CA GLU A 97 -6.72 9.42 -3.96
C GLU A 97 -5.29 9.80 -3.57
N ARG A 98 -4.27 9.01 -3.97
CA ARG A 98 -2.87 9.27 -3.60
C ARG A 98 -1.85 9.16 -4.74
N PRO A 99 -2.02 9.89 -5.86
CA PRO A 99 -1.12 9.80 -7.00
C PRO A 99 0.37 10.00 -6.65
N PRO A 100 0.77 11.03 -5.86
CA PRO A 100 2.19 11.27 -5.57
C PRO A 100 2.86 10.16 -4.75
N ALA A 101 2.13 9.51 -3.84
CA ALA A 101 2.68 8.45 -3.01
C ALA A 101 2.91 7.18 -3.85
N ILE A 102 2.01 6.88 -4.78
CA ILE A 102 2.13 5.70 -5.64
C ILE A 102 3.28 5.87 -6.63
N LEU A 103 3.40 7.05 -7.24
CA LEU A 103 4.50 7.33 -8.15
C LEU A 103 5.86 7.26 -7.46
N ARG A 104 5.95 7.70 -6.20
CA ARG A 104 7.19 7.63 -5.43
C ARG A 104 7.62 6.18 -5.16
N CYS A 105 6.67 5.28 -4.88
CA CYS A 105 6.97 3.84 -4.71
C CYS A 105 7.71 3.28 -5.92
N PHE A 106 7.26 3.60 -7.13
CA PHE A 106 7.82 3.08 -8.37
C PHE A 106 8.95 3.93 -8.97
N ALA A 107 9.41 4.99 -8.29
CA ALA A 107 10.46 5.88 -8.80
C ALA A 107 11.85 5.21 -8.82
N ALA A 108 12.06 4.17 -8.00
CA ALA A 108 13.32 3.44 -7.93
C ALA A 108 13.45 2.37 -9.03
N TRP A 109 14.68 2.10 -9.47
CA TRP A 109 14.98 0.95 -10.33
C TRP A 109 14.62 -0.37 -9.63
N PRO A 110 14.05 -1.38 -10.32
CA PRO A 110 13.79 -1.49 -11.77
C PRO A 110 12.34 -1.16 -12.20
N TRP A 111 11.62 -0.31 -11.47
CA TRP A 111 10.17 -0.15 -11.63
C TRP A 111 9.72 0.89 -12.66
N GLN A 112 10.61 1.33 -13.56
CA GLN A 112 10.37 2.41 -14.51
C GLN A 112 9.19 2.13 -15.44
N ASP A 113 9.03 0.91 -15.93
CA ASP A 113 7.91 0.56 -16.82
C ASP A 113 6.57 0.73 -16.11
N ILE A 114 6.47 0.26 -14.86
CA ILE A 114 5.27 0.42 -14.03
C ILE A 114 5.03 1.89 -13.71
N PHE A 115 6.08 2.63 -13.36
CA PHE A 115 5.99 4.07 -13.11
C PHE A 115 5.39 4.80 -14.32
N VAL A 116 5.88 4.51 -15.53
CA VAL A 116 5.39 5.13 -16.76
C VAL A 116 3.92 4.83 -16.98
N GLU A 117 3.50 3.58 -16.86
CA GLU A 117 2.09 3.19 -17.05
C GLU A 117 1.16 3.85 -16.02
N ILE A 118 1.56 3.84 -14.73
CA ILE A 118 0.79 4.50 -13.68
C ILE A 118 0.74 6.02 -13.90
N SER A 119 1.82 6.64 -14.37
CA SER A 119 1.86 8.08 -14.64
C SER A 119 0.88 8.47 -15.74
N LYS A 120 0.74 7.66 -16.79
CA LYS A 120 -0.23 7.89 -17.87
C LYS A 120 -1.66 7.88 -17.32
N VAL A 121 -1.99 6.87 -16.51
CA VAL A 121 -3.30 6.73 -15.86
C VAL A 121 -3.60 7.90 -14.93
N ILE A 122 -2.64 8.31 -14.09
CA ILE A 122 -2.81 9.48 -13.22
C ILE A 122 -3.04 10.76 -14.04
N MET A 123 -2.31 10.94 -15.14
CA MET A 123 -2.44 12.11 -16.00
C MET A 123 -3.81 12.20 -16.69
N THR A 124 -4.52 11.09 -16.92
CA THR A 124 -5.89 11.16 -17.45
C THR A 124 -6.84 11.79 -16.43
N PHE A 125 -6.71 11.44 -15.14
CA PHE A 125 -7.56 12.01 -14.08
C PHE A 125 -7.31 13.51 -13.88
N ILE A 126 -6.03 13.91 -13.84
CA ILE A 126 -5.67 15.33 -13.69
C ILE A 126 -6.26 16.15 -14.85
N ARG A 127 -6.18 15.61 -16.07
CA ARG A 127 -6.74 16.27 -17.26
C ARG A 127 -8.27 16.36 -17.18
N GLU A 128 -8.94 15.29 -16.80
CA GLU A 128 -10.40 15.27 -16.63
C GLU A 128 -10.85 16.35 -15.62
N GLU A 129 -10.26 16.39 -14.42
CA GLU A 129 -10.58 17.36 -13.37
C GLU A 129 -10.37 18.82 -13.83
N MET A 130 -9.26 19.10 -14.52
CA MET A 130 -9.01 20.44 -15.05
C MET A 130 -10.01 20.86 -16.14
N THR A 131 -10.58 19.90 -16.87
CA THR A 131 -11.60 20.18 -17.89
C THR A 131 -12.96 20.50 -17.25
N PHE A 132 -13.26 19.91 -16.08
CA PHE A 132 -14.48 20.21 -15.31
C PHE A 132 -14.44 21.56 -14.60
N LEU A 133 -13.26 22.02 -14.16
CA LEU A 133 -13.09 23.32 -13.50
C LEU A 133 -13.12 24.53 -14.46
N GLN A 134 -13.16 24.29 -15.78
CA GLN A 134 -13.22 25.32 -16.82
C GLN A 134 -14.61 25.47 -17.47
N ARG A 135 -15.63 24.76 -16.96
CA ARG A 135 -17.04 24.88 -17.36
C ARG A 135 -17.86 25.49 -16.25
#